data_AF-A0A644USA1-F1
#
_entry.id   AF-A0A644USA1-F1
#
_cell.length_a   1.000
_cell.length_b   1.000
_cell.length_c   1.000
_cell.angle_alpha   90.00
_cell.angle_beta   90.00
_cell.angle_gamma   90.00
#
_symmetry.space_group_name_H-M   'P 1'
#
loop_
_entity.id
_entity.type
_entity.pdbx_description
1 polymer ?
#
loop_
_entity_poly.entity_id
_entity_poly.type
_entity_poly.pdbx_seq_one_letter_code
_entity_poly.pdbx_strand_id
1 'polypeptide(L)'
;MIKKIWNDPVWSKVISGGILLIIPAILSWIKTSSNHMSFMDNWIEVLNSPLIWIIVAVLILIYLLFRKKKFKYDEVSLNQDQSLLNQIITTDLPESFFNDYFRRCDLGSSFLQEHIRPLMDLENIRQNPQYEFNNPLLENIKKELLSDISSFKDHILLNTIVNEYGVVKVLDAIREDDQRFVSYKMTAHSLANKICNKYDALIRTMRSQRIGN
;
A
#
# COMPACT_ATOMS: atom_id res chain seq x y z
N MET A 1 4.34 -11.53 -10.75
CA MET A 1 4.56 -12.99 -10.76
C MET A 1 5.30 -13.48 -9.51
N ILE A 2 6.45 -12.87 -9.15
CA ILE A 2 7.26 -13.24 -7.97
C ILE A 2 6.45 -13.24 -6.65
N LYS A 3 5.61 -12.21 -6.38
CA LYS A 3 4.74 -12.17 -5.20
C LYS A 3 3.80 -13.38 -5.04
N LYS A 4 3.37 -14.00 -6.15
CA LYS A 4 2.44 -15.15 -6.13
C LYS A 4 3.17 -16.44 -5.73
N ILE A 5 4.42 -16.58 -6.14
CA ILE A 5 5.28 -17.73 -5.83
C ILE A 5 5.71 -17.71 -4.35
N TRP A 6 5.98 -16.54 -3.80
CA TRP A 6 6.35 -16.38 -2.38
C TRP A 6 5.18 -16.59 -1.41
N ASN A 7 3.94 -16.33 -1.84
CA ASN A 7 2.74 -16.57 -1.03
C ASN A 7 2.24 -18.02 -1.11
N ASP A 8 2.81 -18.84 -1.99
CA ASP A 8 2.48 -20.25 -2.09
C ASP A 8 3.27 -21.05 -1.01
N PRO A 9 2.57 -21.75 -0.08
CA PRO A 9 3.21 -22.43 1.04
C PRO A 9 4.08 -23.62 0.63
N VAL A 10 3.97 -24.11 -0.61
CA VAL A 10 4.77 -25.23 -1.14
C VAL A 10 5.99 -24.68 -1.88
N TRP A 11 5.78 -23.76 -2.83
CA TRP A 11 6.88 -23.21 -3.63
C TRP A 11 7.85 -22.34 -2.82
N SER A 12 7.37 -21.59 -1.82
CA SER A 12 8.24 -20.85 -0.90
C SER A 12 9.20 -21.76 -0.12
N LYS A 13 8.77 -22.96 0.27
CA LYS A 13 9.61 -23.97 0.93
C LYS A 13 10.65 -24.54 -0.01
N VAL A 14 10.26 -24.88 -1.24
CA VAL A 14 11.18 -25.40 -2.28
C VAL A 14 12.26 -24.37 -2.61
N ILE A 15 11.89 -23.10 -2.76
CA ILE A 15 12.84 -22.02 -3.03
C ILE A 15 13.77 -21.78 -1.84
N SER A 16 13.27 -21.82 -0.61
CA SER A 16 14.11 -21.69 0.60
C SER A 16 15.12 -22.83 0.76
N GLY A 17 14.71 -24.07 0.46
CA GLY A 17 15.60 -25.23 0.44
C GLY A 17 16.65 -25.14 -0.66
N GLY A 18 16.27 -24.63 -1.83
CA GLY A 18 17.20 -24.34 -2.93
C GLY A 18 18.25 -23.29 -2.56
N ILE A 19 17.85 -22.17 -1.95
CA ILE A 19 18.78 -21.11 -1.54
C ILE A 19 19.81 -21.62 -0.52
N LEU A 20 19.38 -22.48 0.42
CA LEU A 20 20.27 -23.09 1.41
C LEU A 20 21.31 -24.04 0.80
N LEU A 21 21.04 -24.63 -0.36
CA LEU A 21 22.00 -25.47 -1.10
C LEU A 21 22.86 -24.65 -2.07
N ILE A 22 22.36 -23.54 -2.59
CA ILE A 22 23.08 -22.68 -3.55
C ILE A 22 24.22 -21.92 -2.88
N ILE A 23 24.05 -21.44 -1.63
CA ILE A 23 25.09 -20.65 -0.94
C ILE A 23 26.36 -21.49 -0.68
N PRO A 24 26.29 -22.71 -0.10
CA PRO A 24 27.45 -23.61 -0.01
C PRO A 24 28.04 -23.93 -1.39
N ALA A 25 27.21 -24.15 -2.41
CA ALA A 25 27.66 -24.47 -3.76
C ALA A 25 28.53 -23.39 -4.40
N ILE A 26 28.12 -22.13 -4.27
CA ILE A 26 28.85 -20.99 -4.81
C ILE A 26 30.19 -20.84 -4.09
N LEU A 27 30.21 -20.96 -2.75
CA LEU A 27 31.44 -20.88 -1.97
C LEU A 27 32.42 -22.02 -2.29
N SER A 28 31.92 -23.25 -2.44
CA SER A 28 32.72 -24.40 -2.85
C SER A 28 33.26 -24.26 -4.27
N TRP A 29 32.46 -23.72 -5.20
CA TRP A 29 32.91 -23.45 -6.58
C TRP A 29 34.01 -22.39 -6.63
N ILE A 30 33.87 -21.29 -5.89
CA ILE A 30 34.91 -20.25 -5.77
C ILE A 30 36.20 -20.86 -5.19
N LYS A 31 36.08 -21.66 -4.13
CA LYS A 31 37.24 -22.29 -3.48
C LYS A 31 37.92 -23.35 -4.35
N THR A 32 37.15 -24.12 -5.13
CA THR A 32 37.66 -25.07 -6.14
C THR A 32 38.32 -24.35 -7.32
N SER A 33 37.85 -23.15 -7.68
CA SER A 33 38.51 -22.36 -8.72
C SER A 33 39.85 -21.74 -8.25
N SER A 34 40.08 -21.65 -6.93
CA SER A 34 41.31 -21.12 -6.35
C SER A 34 42.29 -22.19 -5.87
N ASN A 35 41.83 -23.40 -5.53
CA ASN A 35 42.64 -24.51 -5.03
C ASN A 35 42.39 -25.78 -5.86
N HIS A 36 43.43 -26.56 -6.17
CA HIS A 36 43.35 -27.85 -6.91
C HIS A 36 42.59 -29.00 -6.19
N MET A 37 41.67 -28.69 -5.29
CA MET A 37 40.87 -29.66 -4.52
C MET A 37 39.58 -30.01 -5.25
N SER A 38 39.10 -31.25 -5.05
CA SER A 38 37.84 -31.69 -5.64
C SER A 38 36.66 -30.89 -5.06
N PHE A 39 35.62 -30.67 -5.89
CA PHE A 39 34.42 -29.95 -5.47
C PHE A 39 33.76 -30.56 -4.22
N MET A 40 33.75 -31.89 -4.12
CA MET A 40 33.13 -32.60 -3.00
C MET A 40 33.89 -32.40 -1.69
N ASP A 41 35.23 -32.33 -1.74
CA ASP A 41 36.05 -32.08 -0.55
C ASP A 41 35.83 -30.65 -0.03
N ASN A 42 35.83 -29.68 -0.95
CA ASN A 42 35.51 -28.28 -0.63
C ASN A 42 34.05 -28.11 -0.17
N TRP A 43 33.11 -28.93 -0.65
CA TRP A 43 31.72 -28.91 -0.21
C TRP A 43 31.56 -29.30 1.25
N ILE A 44 32.20 -30.42 1.64
CA ILE A 44 32.17 -30.91 3.02
C ILE A 44 32.87 -29.92 3.96
N GLU A 45 34.01 -29.36 3.54
CA GLU A 45 34.74 -28.38 4.34
C GLU A 45 33.93 -27.09 4.55
N VAL A 46 33.25 -26.62 3.51
CA VAL A 46 32.41 -25.42 3.56
C VAL A 46 31.18 -25.64 4.45
N LEU A 47 30.51 -26.79 4.38
CA LEU A 47 29.38 -27.12 5.26
C LEU A 47 29.76 -27.26 6.74
N ASN A 48 30.96 -27.74 7.01
CA ASN A 48 31.49 -27.86 8.37
C ASN A 48 32.12 -26.55 8.88
N SER A 49 32.20 -25.52 8.05
CA SER A 49 32.72 -24.21 8.46
C SER A 49 31.73 -23.49 9.39
N PRO A 50 32.22 -22.89 10.50
CA PRO A 50 31.37 -22.11 11.40
C PRO A 50 30.73 -20.89 10.71
N LEU A 51 31.32 -20.40 9.62
CA LEU A 51 30.80 -19.26 8.86
C LEU A 51 29.42 -19.52 8.26
N ILE A 52 29.14 -20.74 7.78
CA ILE A 52 27.82 -21.09 7.22
C ILE A 52 26.74 -21.04 8.31
N TRP A 53 27.05 -21.56 9.49
CA TRP A 53 26.11 -21.55 10.60
C TRP A 53 25.82 -20.15 11.12
N ILE A 54 26.81 -19.24 11.08
CA ILE A 54 26.61 -17.81 11.38
C ILE A 54 25.67 -17.17 10.34
N ILE A 55 25.87 -17.43 9.04
CA ILE A 55 25.00 -16.91 7.97
C ILE A 55 23.56 -17.41 8.14
N VAL A 56 23.39 -18.71 8.42
CA VAL A 56 22.07 -19.30 8.68
C VAL A 56 21.42 -18.69 9.92
N ALA A 57 22.16 -18.50 11.02
CA ALA A 57 21.64 -17.87 12.22
C ALA A 57 21.20 -16.42 11.98
N VAL A 58 21.96 -15.65 11.19
CA VAL A 58 21.59 -14.28 10.79
C VAL A 58 20.32 -14.28 9.94
N LEU A 59 20.20 -15.20 8.98
CA LEU A 59 18.98 -15.33 8.15
C LEU A 59 17.75 -15.71 8.99
N ILE A 60 17.91 -16.59 9.99
CA ILE A 60 16.84 -16.94 10.93
C ILE A 60 16.47 -15.74 11.80
N LEU A 61 17.45 -14.99 12.30
CA LEU A 61 17.20 -13.78 13.09
C LEU A 61 16.45 -12.71 12.28
N ILE A 62 16.87 -12.47 11.04
CA ILE A 62 16.18 -11.60 10.09
C ILE A 62 14.74 -12.09 9.91
N TYR A 63 14.52 -13.37 9.62
CA TYR A 63 13.17 -13.93 9.46
C TYR A 63 12.30 -13.71 10.72
N LEU A 64 12.86 -13.94 11.92
CA LEU A 64 12.14 -13.73 13.18
C LEU A 64 11.81 -12.26 13.43
N LEU A 65 12.72 -11.33 13.10
CA LEU A 65 12.49 -9.88 13.18
C LEU A 65 11.42 -9.41 12.19
N PHE A 66 11.38 -9.98 10.98
CA PHE A 66 10.40 -9.65 9.96
C PHE A 66 9.09 -10.44 10.08
N ARG A 67 8.99 -11.40 11.01
CA ARG A 67 7.73 -12.09 11.31
C ARG A 67 6.76 -11.11 11.96
N LYS A 68 5.96 -10.44 11.15
CA LYS A 68 4.89 -9.56 11.62
C LYS A 68 3.98 -10.34 12.57
N LYS A 69 3.98 -9.97 13.86
CA LYS A 69 2.98 -10.49 14.81
C LYS A 69 1.61 -10.08 14.28
N LYS A 70 0.67 -11.03 14.23
CA LYS A 70 -0.72 -10.71 13.90
C LYS A 70 -1.25 -9.82 15.02
N PHE A 71 -1.68 -8.62 14.66
CA PHE A 71 -2.35 -7.71 15.58
C PHE A 71 -3.60 -8.41 16.13
N LYS A 72 -3.84 -8.27 17.44
CA LYS A 72 -5.04 -8.75 18.11
C LYS A 72 -5.65 -7.57 18.85
N TYR A 73 -6.94 -7.39 18.69
CA TYR A 73 -7.67 -6.37 19.41
C TYR A 73 -7.85 -6.77 20.87
N ASP A 74 -7.66 -5.80 21.76
CA ASP A 74 -8.42 -5.72 23.00
C ASP A 74 -9.72 -4.91 22.77
N GLU A 75 -10.63 -4.96 23.74
CA GLU A 75 -11.96 -4.31 23.64
C GLU A 75 -11.87 -2.79 23.49
N VAL A 76 -10.90 -2.14 24.15
CA VAL A 76 -10.73 -0.69 24.12
C VAL A 76 -10.21 -0.25 22.74
N SER A 77 -9.15 -0.89 22.25
CA SER A 77 -8.58 -0.62 20.93
C SER A 77 -9.60 -0.85 19.81
N LEU A 78 -10.45 -1.88 19.94
CA LEU A 78 -11.51 -2.14 18.96
C LEU A 78 -12.55 -1.02 18.95
N ASN A 79 -13.03 -0.58 20.12
CA ASN A 79 -14.04 0.47 20.23
C ASN A 79 -13.50 1.82 19.73
N GLN A 80 -12.23 2.13 19.99
CA GLN A 80 -11.57 3.33 19.47
C GLN A 80 -11.49 3.32 17.94
N ASP A 81 -11.00 2.23 17.35
CA ASP A 81 -10.91 2.09 15.89
C ASP A 81 -12.30 2.14 15.23
N GLN A 82 -13.34 1.60 15.89
CA GLN A 82 -14.73 1.71 15.42
C GLN A 82 -15.24 3.15 15.46
N SER A 83 -15.00 3.86 16.56
CA SER A 83 -15.41 5.26 16.70
C SER A 83 -14.74 6.13 15.64
N LEU A 84 -13.43 5.93 15.43
CA LEU A 84 -12.68 6.65 14.41
C LEU A 84 -13.18 6.34 13.00
N LEU A 85 -13.45 5.07 12.68
CA LEU A 85 -14.02 4.73 11.37
C LEU A 85 -15.40 5.36 11.19
N ASN A 86 -16.26 5.31 12.21
CA ASN A 86 -17.58 5.92 12.13
C ASN A 86 -17.47 7.42 11.84
N GLN A 87 -16.59 8.13 12.55
CA GLN A 87 -16.32 9.53 12.29
C GLN A 87 -15.91 9.78 10.82
N ILE A 88 -14.98 8.97 10.30
CA ILE A 88 -14.54 9.04 8.90
C ILE A 88 -15.72 8.86 7.95
N ILE A 89 -16.53 7.80 8.10
CA ILE A 89 -17.56 7.43 7.11
C ILE A 89 -18.85 8.23 7.22
N THR A 90 -19.09 8.93 8.33
CA THR A 90 -20.30 9.76 8.52
C THR A 90 -20.03 11.24 8.36
N THR A 91 -18.83 11.70 8.73
CA THR A 91 -18.55 13.13 8.89
C THR A 91 -17.49 13.59 7.90
N ASP A 92 -16.29 13.01 7.95
CA ASP A 92 -15.14 13.55 7.21
C ASP A 92 -15.14 13.13 5.73
N LEU A 93 -15.53 11.88 5.46
CA LEU A 93 -15.63 11.26 4.14
C LEU A 93 -16.96 10.47 4.06
N PRO A 94 -18.11 11.16 4.00
CA PRO A 94 -19.41 10.50 4.06
C PRO A 94 -19.61 9.43 2.97
N GLU A 95 -20.22 8.29 3.30
CA GLU A 95 -20.53 7.28 2.27
C GLU A 95 -21.41 7.84 1.13
N SER A 96 -22.31 8.78 1.45
CA SER A 96 -23.14 9.50 0.47
C SER A 96 -22.30 10.24 -0.56
N PHE A 97 -21.22 10.91 -0.15
CA PHE A 97 -20.30 11.60 -1.07
C PHE A 97 -19.75 10.65 -2.16
N PHE A 98 -19.36 9.43 -1.78
CA PHE A 98 -18.85 8.45 -2.73
C PHE A 98 -19.94 7.87 -3.64
N ASN A 99 -21.07 7.51 -3.06
CA ASN A 99 -22.16 6.82 -3.77
C ASN A 99 -22.97 7.77 -4.66
N ASP A 100 -23.20 8.99 -4.19
CA ASP A 100 -24.06 9.95 -4.86
C ASP A 100 -23.32 10.70 -5.95
N TYR A 101 -22.01 10.93 -5.80
CA TYR A 101 -21.27 11.75 -6.75
C TYR A 101 -19.93 11.15 -7.19
N PHE A 102 -18.98 10.97 -6.26
CA PHE A 102 -17.57 10.86 -6.61
C PHE A 102 -17.26 9.70 -7.59
N ARG A 103 -17.97 8.58 -7.47
CA ARG A 103 -17.83 7.42 -8.38
C ARG A 103 -18.34 7.67 -9.81
N ARG A 104 -19.29 8.59 -9.97
CA ARG A 104 -19.98 8.88 -11.23
C ARG A 104 -19.50 10.17 -11.89
N CYS A 105 -18.68 10.95 -11.18
CA CYS A 105 -18.18 12.23 -11.65
C CYS A 105 -17.35 12.08 -12.93
N ASP A 106 -17.72 12.82 -13.99
CA ASP A 106 -16.85 13.01 -15.15
C ASP A 106 -15.87 14.15 -14.88
N LEU A 107 -14.64 13.79 -14.51
CA LEU A 107 -13.59 14.73 -14.15
C LEU A 107 -13.01 15.48 -15.37
N GLY A 108 -13.39 15.13 -16.60
CA GLY A 108 -13.09 15.91 -17.79
C GLY A 108 -14.08 17.04 -18.06
N SER A 109 -15.24 17.02 -17.38
CA SER A 109 -16.28 18.03 -17.51
C SER A 109 -16.17 19.09 -16.41
N SER A 110 -16.92 20.18 -16.55
CA SER A 110 -17.02 21.18 -15.47
C SER A 110 -17.90 20.67 -14.34
N PHE A 111 -17.50 20.91 -13.09
CA PHE A 111 -18.26 20.48 -11.91
C PHE A 111 -18.18 21.50 -10.78
N LEU A 112 -19.11 21.44 -9.83
CA LEU A 112 -19.10 22.31 -8.65
C LEU A 112 -18.03 21.85 -7.66
N GLN A 113 -17.25 22.79 -7.12
CA GLN A 113 -16.18 22.52 -6.16
C GLN A 113 -16.70 21.82 -4.90
N GLU A 114 -17.93 22.10 -4.49
CA GLU A 114 -18.60 21.43 -3.36
C GLU A 114 -18.61 19.91 -3.50
N HIS A 115 -18.67 19.40 -4.74
CA HIS A 115 -18.68 17.97 -5.00
C HIS A 115 -17.34 17.26 -4.84
N ILE A 116 -16.25 18.00 -4.59
CA ILE A 116 -14.95 17.43 -4.21
C ILE A 116 -14.44 18.00 -2.88
N ARG A 117 -15.18 18.93 -2.28
CA ARG A 117 -14.79 19.62 -1.04
C ARG A 117 -14.42 18.69 0.12
N PRO A 118 -15.15 17.58 0.37
CA PRO A 118 -14.74 16.61 1.40
C PRO A 118 -13.32 16.08 1.22
N LEU A 119 -12.79 16.02 -0.01
CA LEU A 119 -11.41 15.63 -0.27
C LEU A 119 -10.41 16.78 -0.05
N MET A 120 -10.85 18.01 -0.29
CA MET A 120 -10.03 19.22 -0.16
C MET A 120 -9.78 19.57 1.31
N ASP A 121 -10.76 19.34 2.18
CA ASP A 121 -10.75 19.80 3.57
C ASP A 121 -9.97 18.85 4.53
N LEU A 122 -9.45 17.72 4.03
CA LEU A 122 -8.79 16.67 4.84
C LEU A 122 -7.35 16.96 5.25
N GLU A 123 -6.76 18.10 4.86
CA GLU A 123 -5.34 18.38 5.14
C GLU A 123 -5.01 18.38 6.64
N ASN A 124 -5.91 18.90 7.46
CA ASN A 124 -5.72 19.04 8.90
C ASN A 124 -5.74 17.67 9.63
N ILE A 125 -6.37 16.67 9.04
CA ILE A 125 -6.57 15.35 9.64
C ILE A 125 -5.30 14.50 9.57
N ARG A 126 -4.45 14.70 8.55
CA ARG A 126 -3.26 13.88 8.30
C ARG A 126 -2.24 13.91 9.44
N GLN A 127 -2.15 15.00 10.18
CA GLN A 127 -1.16 15.19 11.25
C GLN A 127 -1.75 14.99 12.65
N ASN A 128 -3.04 14.69 12.77
CA ASN A 128 -3.69 14.55 14.07
C ASN A 128 -3.42 13.15 14.67
N PRO A 129 -2.72 13.04 15.82
CA PRO A 129 -2.46 11.75 16.47
C PRO A 129 -3.73 11.03 16.93
N GLN A 130 -4.81 11.76 17.20
CA GLN A 130 -6.11 11.17 17.55
C GLN A 130 -6.80 10.50 16.37
N TYR A 131 -6.26 10.68 15.16
CA TYR A 131 -6.79 10.13 13.93
C TYR A 131 -6.04 8.88 13.49
N GLU A 132 -5.24 8.26 14.36
CA GLU A 132 -4.49 7.02 14.09
C GLU A 132 -5.28 5.78 14.55
N PHE A 133 -5.34 4.77 13.68
CA PHE A 133 -5.89 3.46 14.04
C PHE A 133 -4.86 2.67 14.85
N ASN A 134 -5.33 1.97 15.88
CA ASN A 134 -4.53 1.02 16.62
C ASN A 134 -4.15 -0.19 15.74
N ASN A 135 -5.07 -0.61 14.85
CA ASN A 135 -4.80 -1.68 13.92
C ASN A 135 -3.84 -1.22 12.80
N PRO A 136 -2.64 -1.82 12.68
CA PRO A 136 -1.63 -1.39 11.71
C PRO A 136 -2.07 -1.62 10.26
N LEU A 137 -2.98 -2.55 10.00
CA LEU A 137 -3.55 -2.77 8.67
C LEU A 137 -4.49 -1.61 8.29
N LEU A 138 -5.41 -1.23 9.18
CA LEU A 138 -6.32 -0.10 8.96
C LEU A 138 -5.54 1.21 8.83
N GLU A 139 -4.54 1.40 9.68
CA GLU A 139 -3.68 2.59 9.64
C GLU A 139 -2.94 2.70 8.31
N ASN A 140 -2.41 1.59 7.79
CA ASN A 140 -1.76 1.57 6.49
C ASN A 140 -2.74 1.91 5.35
N ILE A 141 -3.96 1.34 5.37
CA ILE A 141 -4.99 1.63 4.37
C ILE A 141 -5.38 3.12 4.43
N LYS A 142 -5.56 3.69 5.62
CA LYS A 142 -5.87 5.11 5.83
C LYS A 142 -4.74 6.01 5.31
N LYS A 143 -3.48 5.70 5.62
CA LYS A 143 -2.31 6.46 5.12
C LYS A 143 -2.25 6.45 3.59
N GLU A 144 -2.48 5.29 2.98
CA GLU A 144 -2.54 5.16 1.52
C GLU A 144 -3.72 5.95 0.93
N LEU A 145 -4.91 5.89 1.55
CA LEU A 145 -6.08 6.67 1.15
C LEU A 145 -5.78 8.18 1.17
N LEU A 146 -5.25 8.71 2.28
CA LEU A 146 -4.90 10.12 2.40
C LEU A 146 -3.81 10.55 1.41
N SER A 147 -2.86 9.66 1.11
CA SER A 147 -1.85 9.89 0.08
C SER A 147 -2.49 10.00 -1.31
N ASP A 148 -3.39 9.09 -1.67
CA ASP A 148 -4.10 9.12 -2.95
C ASP A 148 -4.98 10.37 -3.07
N ILE A 149 -5.62 10.80 -1.97
CA ILE A 149 -6.38 12.06 -1.90
C ILE A 149 -5.48 13.27 -2.13
N SER A 150 -4.30 13.32 -1.51
CA SER A 150 -3.32 14.39 -1.73
C SER A 150 -2.91 14.47 -3.20
N SER A 151 -2.56 13.33 -3.81
CA SER A 151 -2.21 13.29 -5.24
C SER A 151 -3.36 13.70 -6.15
N PHE A 152 -4.59 13.31 -5.83
CA PHE A 152 -5.78 13.76 -6.54
C PHE A 152 -5.94 15.28 -6.45
N LYS A 153 -5.82 15.84 -5.25
CA LYS A 153 -5.92 17.28 -5.03
C LYS A 153 -4.89 18.05 -5.84
N ASP A 154 -3.62 17.65 -5.76
CA ASP A 154 -2.54 18.30 -6.51
C ASP A 154 -2.82 18.25 -8.01
N HIS A 155 -3.29 17.09 -8.51
CA HIS A 155 -3.67 16.93 -9.91
C HIS A 155 -4.84 17.84 -10.32
N ILE A 156 -5.86 18.01 -9.48
CA ILE A 156 -6.97 18.94 -9.78
C ILE A 156 -6.47 20.39 -9.74
N LEU A 157 -5.77 20.80 -8.69
CA LEU A 157 -5.32 22.19 -8.50
C LEU A 157 -4.37 22.67 -9.60
N LEU A 158 -3.48 21.80 -10.09
CA LEU A 158 -2.52 22.16 -11.14
C LEU A 158 -3.14 22.27 -12.54
N ASN A 159 -4.29 21.64 -12.76
CA ASN A 159 -4.86 21.46 -14.09
C ASN A 159 -6.25 22.11 -14.26
N THR A 160 -6.78 22.75 -13.21
CA THR A 160 -8.13 23.35 -13.22
C THR A 160 -8.12 24.77 -12.66
N ILE A 161 -9.17 25.53 -13.02
CA ILE A 161 -9.49 26.83 -12.45
C ILE A 161 -10.88 26.77 -11.82
N VAL A 162 -11.06 27.58 -10.77
CA VAL A 162 -12.37 27.77 -10.13
C VAL A 162 -12.85 29.17 -10.44
N ASN A 163 -14.07 29.30 -10.97
CA ASN A 163 -14.68 30.60 -11.23
C ASN A 163 -15.39 31.16 -9.98
N GLU A 164 -15.92 32.38 -10.11
CA GLU A 164 -16.66 33.06 -9.03
C GLU A 164 -17.90 32.30 -8.52
N TYR A 165 -18.44 31.38 -9.32
CA TYR A 165 -19.58 30.52 -8.96
C TYR A 165 -19.16 29.18 -8.34
N GLY A 166 -17.87 28.98 -8.05
CA GLY A 166 -17.36 27.72 -7.52
C GLY A 166 -17.35 26.57 -8.53
N VAL A 167 -17.45 26.87 -9.83
CA VAL A 167 -17.35 25.85 -10.88
C VAL A 167 -15.88 25.60 -11.19
N VAL A 168 -15.45 24.36 -10.99
CA VAL A 168 -14.16 23.83 -11.39
C VAL A 168 -14.20 23.49 -12.89
N LYS A 169 -13.23 24.00 -13.64
CA LYS A 169 -13.06 23.72 -15.06
C LYS A 169 -11.61 23.40 -15.37
N VAL A 170 -11.38 22.44 -16.26
CA VAL A 170 -10.04 22.17 -16.80
C VAL A 170 -9.50 23.41 -17.51
N LEU A 171 -8.23 23.74 -17.28
CA LEU A 171 -7.55 24.86 -17.93
C LEU A 171 -7.67 24.77 -19.46
N ASP A 172 -7.93 25.89 -20.11
CA ASP A 172 -8.09 25.94 -21.58
C ASP A 172 -6.84 25.43 -22.30
N ALA A 173 -5.64 25.76 -21.82
CA ALA A 173 -4.37 25.26 -22.36
C ALA A 173 -4.19 23.74 -22.30
N ILE A 174 -4.91 23.05 -21.40
CA ILE A 174 -4.95 21.59 -21.34
C ILE A 174 -6.08 21.07 -22.23
N ARG A 175 -7.23 21.75 -22.23
CA ARG A 175 -8.42 21.37 -22.98
C ARG A 175 -8.24 21.46 -24.49
N GLU A 176 -7.46 22.43 -24.97
CA GLU A 176 -7.18 22.64 -26.40
C GLU A 176 -6.14 21.65 -26.97
N ASP A 177 -5.39 20.96 -26.10
CA ASP A 177 -4.43 19.91 -26.48
C ASP A 177 -5.05 18.53 -26.19
N ASP A 178 -5.50 17.84 -27.23
CA ASP A 178 -6.17 16.53 -27.13
C ASP A 178 -5.36 15.51 -26.30
N GLN A 179 -4.04 15.46 -26.47
CA GLN A 179 -3.20 14.51 -25.75
C GLN A 179 -3.12 14.86 -24.26
N ARG A 180 -2.94 16.14 -23.94
CA ARG A 180 -2.93 16.61 -22.55
C ARG A 180 -4.28 16.43 -21.89
N PHE A 181 -5.37 16.71 -22.59
CA PHE A 181 -6.72 16.55 -22.08
C PHE A 181 -7.05 15.08 -21.77
N VAL A 182 -6.72 14.16 -22.70
CA VAL A 182 -6.88 12.71 -22.47
C VAL A 182 -6.04 12.24 -21.29
N SER A 183 -4.77 12.66 -21.22
CA SER A 183 -3.86 12.32 -20.11
C SER A 183 -4.38 12.82 -18.77
N TYR A 184 -4.87 14.07 -18.72
CA TYR A 184 -5.49 14.66 -17.55
C TYR A 184 -6.69 13.82 -17.08
N LYS A 185 -7.63 13.52 -17.99
CA LYS A 185 -8.85 12.76 -17.68
C LYS A 185 -8.51 11.36 -17.17
N MET A 186 -7.61 10.65 -17.86
CA MET A 186 -7.16 9.32 -17.43
C MET A 186 -6.54 9.34 -16.04
N THR A 187 -5.68 10.31 -15.76
CA THR A 187 -5.01 10.44 -14.46
C THR A 187 -6.00 10.77 -13.36
N ALA A 188 -6.91 11.72 -13.59
CA ALA A 188 -7.93 12.12 -12.63
C ALA A 188 -8.85 10.95 -12.26
N HIS A 189 -9.37 10.20 -13.25
CA HIS A 189 -10.21 9.03 -13.00
C HIS A 189 -9.43 7.88 -12.34
N SER A 190 -8.16 7.67 -12.70
CA SER A 190 -7.31 6.66 -12.07
C SER A 190 -7.13 6.94 -10.58
N LEU A 191 -6.85 8.19 -10.21
CA LEU A 191 -6.73 8.62 -8.81
C LEU A 191 -8.07 8.50 -8.08
N ALA A 192 -9.17 8.95 -8.66
CA ALA A 192 -10.50 8.80 -8.07
C ALA A 192 -10.87 7.32 -7.80
N ASN A 193 -10.54 6.43 -8.75
CA ASN A 193 -10.75 4.99 -8.59
C ASN A 193 -9.89 4.41 -7.45
N LYS A 194 -8.62 4.84 -7.32
CA LYS A 194 -7.77 4.42 -6.19
C LYS A 194 -8.38 4.84 -4.85
N ILE A 195 -8.81 6.09 -4.73
CA ILE A 195 -9.47 6.61 -3.52
C ILE A 195 -10.70 5.77 -3.19
N CYS A 196 -11.61 5.55 -4.16
CA CYS A 196 -12.81 4.73 -3.96
C CYS A 196 -12.46 3.31 -3.48
N ASN A 197 -11.48 2.67 -4.12
CA ASN A 197 -11.06 1.31 -3.78
C ASN A 197 -10.45 1.23 -2.37
N LYS A 198 -9.66 2.25 -1.97
CA LYS A 198 -9.05 2.32 -0.63
C LYS A 198 -10.08 2.61 0.45
N TYR A 199 -11.03 3.50 0.18
CA TYR A 199 -12.16 3.76 1.05
C TYR A 199 -12.98 2.48 1.30
N ASP A 200 -13.33 1.74 0.23
CA ASP A 200 -14.02 0.46 0.36
C ASP A 200 -13.19 -0.60 1.09
N ALA A 201 -11.86 -0.59 0.92
CA ALA A 201 -10.97 -1.49 1.61
C ALA A 201 -10.91 -1.20 3.11
N LEU A 202 -10.99 0.08 3.51
CA LEU A 202 -11.05 0.50 4.90
C LEU A 202 -12.31 -0.07 5.58
N ILE A 203 -13.47 0.14 4.96
CA ILE A 203 -14.77 -0.35 5.44
C ILE A 203 -14.79 -1.88 5.50
N ARG A 204 -14.37 -2.57 4.43
CA ARG A 204 -14.36 -4.03 4.36
C ARG A 204 -13.43 -4.65 5.40
N THR A 205 -12.25 -4.08 5.58
CA THR A 205 -11.28 -4.54 6.57
C THR A 205 -11.90 -4.48 7.96
N MET A 206 -12.51 -3.36 8.34
CA MET A 206 -13.11 -3.24 9.67
C MET A 206 -14.26 -4.22 9.90
N ARG A 207 -15.13 -4.42 8.90
CA ARG A 207 -16.22 -5.40 8.97
C ARG A 207 -15.70 -6.83 9.18
N SER A 208 -14.59 -7.20 8.52
CA SER A 208 -13.97 -8.53 8.71
C SER A 208 -13.38 -8.73 10.12
N GLN A 209 -12.86 -7.67 10.74
CA GLN A 209 -12.35 -7.72 12.12
C GLN A 209 -13.48 -7.93 13.14
N ARG A 210 -14.71 -7.49 12.83
CA ARG A 210 -15.88 -7.69 13.68
C ARG A 210 -16.37 -9.14 13.73
N ILE A 211 -16.16 -9.91 12.66
CA ILE A 211 -16.66 -11.30 12.54
C ILE A 211 -15.66 -12.32 13.11
N GLY A 212 -14.39 -11.95 13.21
CA GLY A 212 -13.30 -12.82 13.67
C GLY A 212 -13.05 -12.83 15.18
N ASN A 213 -13.81 -12.03 15.95
CA ASN A 213 -13.82 -12.00 17.42
C ASN A 213 -15.17 -12.52 17.91
#